data_AF-A0A0A0L9N1-F1
#
_entry.id   AF-A0A0A0L9N1-F1
#
_cell.length_a   1.000
_cell.length_b   1.000
_cell.length_c   1.000
_cell.angle_alpha   90.00
_cell.angle_beta   90.00
_cell.angle_gamma   90.00
#
_symmetry.space_group_name_H-M   'P 1'
#
loop_
_entity.id
_entity.type
_entity.pdbx_description
1 polymer ?
#
loop_
_entity_poly.entity_id
_entity_poly.type
_entity_poly.pdbx_seq_one_letter_code
_entity_poly.pdbx_strand_id
1 'polypeptide(L)'
;MFHKLLEVHKCATILQQLAAICSVSERTDLKPILRWESLHGWLLSAVQALPLEYLKPGEVESLVPLWLKALGDAACDYLESKSCDEVKANYGHMQGKGGRVLKRLVREFADGHRNVT
;
A
#
# COMPACT_ATOMS: atom_id res chain seq x y z
N MET A 1 6.35 21.84 -1.03
CA MET A 1 5.41 21.15 -0.10
C MET A 1 4.30 20.39 -0.84
N PHE A 2 3.61 21.00 -1.83
CA PHE A 2 2.53 20.35 -2.59
C PHE A 2 2.93 19.14 -3.46
N HIS A 3 4.15 19.12 -4.02
CA HIS A 3 4.63 18.00 -4.85
C HIS A 3 4.71 16.67 -4.07
N LYS A 4 5.27 16.69 -2.86
CA LYS A 4 5.39 15.51 -1.99
C LYS A 4 4.04 14.94 -1.55
N LEU A 5 3.07 15.80 -1.25
CA LEU A 5 1.71 15.36 -0.88
C LEU A 5 1.02 14.64 -2.04
N LEU A 6 1.29 15.08 -3.27
CA LEU A 6 0.81 14.44 -4.49
C LEU A 6 1.51 13.09 -4.73
N GLU A 7 2.82 13.01 -4.53
CA GLU A 7 3.58 11.76 -4.64
C GLU A 7 3.13 10.72 -3.61
N VAL A 8 3.02 11.09 -2.34
CA VAL A 8 2.49 10.20 -1.27
C VAL A 8 1.10 9.69 -1.62
N HIS A 9 0.22 10.58 -2.12
CA HIS A 9 -1.13 10.17 -2.50
C HIS A 9 -1.15 9.22 -3.70
N LYS A 10 -0.34 9.49 -4.73
CA LYS A 10 -0.19 8.62 -5.91
C LYS A 10 0.35 7.25 -5.51
N CYS A 11 1.43 7.20 -4.73
CA CYS A 11 2.02 5.96 -4.24
C CYS A 11 1.02 5.14 -3.43
N ALA A 12 0.35 5.76 -2.46
CA ALA A 12 -0.67 5.09 -1.68
C ALA A 12 -1.79 4.52 -2.58
N THR A 13 -2.24 5.29 -3.58
CA THR A 13 -3.33 4.88 -4.49
C THR A 13 -2.94 3.67 -5.33
N ILE A 14 -1.74 3.69 -5.92
CA ILE A 14 -1.20 2.56 -6.69
C ILE A 14 -1.09 1.32 -5.78
N LEU A 15 -0.57 1.49 -4.56
CA LEU A 15 -0.44 0.41 -3.58
C LEU A 15 -1.81 -0.19 -3.18
N GLN A 16 -2.82 0.64 -2.94
CA GLN A 16 -4.18 0.19 -2.65
C GLN A 16 -4.78 -0.61 -3.82
N GLN A 17 -4.58 -0.14 -5.06
CA GLN A 17 -5.07 -0.82 -6.26
C GLN A 17 -4.37 -2.16 -6.49
N LEU A 18 -3.04 -2.21 -6.34
CA LEU A 18 -2.27 -3.45 -6.43
C LEU A 18 -2.75 -4.47 -5.39
N ALA A 19 -2.93 -4.02 -4.14
CA ALA A 19 -3.44 -4.89 -3.08
C ALA A 19 -4.85 -5.41 -3.39
N ALA A 20 -5.74 -4.57 -3.91
CA ALA A 20 -7.08 -4.98 -4.33
C ALA A 20 -7.06 -6.01 -5.46
N ILE A 21 -6.17 -5.84 -6.46
CA ILE A 21 -5.97 -6.82 -7.52
C ILE A 21 -5.52 -8.15 -6.94
N CYS A 22 -4.52 -8.15 -6.05
CA CYS A 22 -4.04 -9.37 -5.40
C CYS A 22 -5.14 -10.08 -4.60
N SER A 23 -5.94 -9.32 -3.83
CA SER A 23 -7.06 -9.89 -3.07
C SER A 23 -8.18 -10.47 -3.95
N VAL A 24 -8.42 -9.92 -5.14
CA VAL A 24 -9.40 -10.46 -6.10
C VAL A 24 -8.84 -11.68 -6.81
N SER A 25 -7.57 -11.66 -7.22
CA SER A 25 -6.90 -12.79 -7.87
C SER A 25 -6.84 -14.04 -6.98
N GLU A 26 -6.85 -13.91 -5.66
CA GLU A 26 -6.97 -15.07 -4.77
C GLU A 26 -8.38 -15.69 -4.73
N ARG A 27 -9.41 -14.89 -5.03
CA ARG A 27 -10.81 -15.30 -5.02
C ARG A 27 -11.30 -15.84 -6.36
N THR A 28 -10.53 -15.64 -7.42
CA THR A 28 -10.86 -16.03 -8.79
C THR A 28 -9.73 -16.91 -9.32
N ASP A 29 -10.00 -18.00 -10.04
CA ASP A 29 -8.98 -18.86 -10.68
C ASP A 29 -8.17 -18.16 -11.81
N LEU A 30 -8.15 -16.82 -11.83
CA LEU A 30 -7.27 -16.02 -12.67
C LEU A 30 -5.81 -16.37 -12.33
N LYS A 31 -5.03 -16.63 -13.40
CA LYS A 31 -3.64 -17.10 -13.36
C LYS A 31 -2.84 -16.52 -12.18
N PRO A 32 -2.02 -17.34 -11.49
CA PRO A 32 -1.41 -17.07 -10.18
C PRO A 32 -0.33 -15.97 -10.15
N ILE A 33 -0.28 -15.08 -11.13
CA ILE A 33 0.79 -14.10 -11.32
C ILE A 33 0.78 -13.01 -10.23
N LEU A 34 -0.37 -12.74 -9.60
CA LEU A 34 -0.55 -11.66 -8.61
C LEU A 34 -1.17 -12.17 -7.31
N ARG A 35 -0.59 -13.19 -6.67
CA ARG A 35 -1.04 -13.66 -5.35
C ARG A 35 -0.65 -12.67 -4.23
N TRP A 36 -1.32 -12.74 -3.09
CA TRP A 36 -0.91 -11.98 -1.90
C TRP A 36 0.53 -12.29 -1.47
N GLU A 37 0.95 -13.55 -1.61
CA GLU A 37 2.32 -13.98 -1.35
C GLU A 37 3.35 -13.25 -2.23
N SER A 38 3.01 -12.99 -3.50
CA SER A 38 3.85 -12.23 -4.42
C SER A 38 3.97 -10.76 -4.00
N LEU A 39 2.87 -10.16 -3.52
CA LEU A 39 2.88 -8.80 -2.96
C LEU A 39 3.72 -8.72 -1.68
N HIS A 40 3.62 -9.72 -0.82
CA HIS A 40 4.45 -9.82 0.38
C HIS A 40 5.94 -9.96 0.04
N GLY A 41 6.29 -10.86 -0.88
CA GLY A 41 7.66 -11.02 -1.35
C GLY A 41 8.21 -9.75 -2.00
N TRP A 42 7.42 -9.09 -2.85
CA TRP A 42 7.79 -7.80 -3.44
C TRP A 42 8.04 -6.73 -2.38
N LEU A 43 7.16 -6.59 -1.38
CA LEU A 43 7.31 -5.61 -0.32
C LEU A 43 8.58 -5.87 0.50
N LEU A 44 8.85 -7.13 0.84
CA LEU A 44 10.07 -7.52 1.53
C LEU A 44 11.31 -7.15 0.72
N SER A 45 11.35 -7.52 -0.57
CA SER A 45 12.47 -7.18 -1.46
C SER A 45 12.63 -5.67 -1.66
N ALA A 46 11.53 -4.93 -1.78
CA ALA A 46 11.56 -3.48 -1.94
C ALA A 46 12.13 -2.78 -0.71
N VAL A 47 11.75 -3.23 0.50
CA VAL A 47 12.30 -2.69 1.75
C VAL A 47 13.77 -3.10 1.91
N GLN A 48 14.13 -4.35 1.61
CA GLN A 48 15.53 -4.82 1.68
C GLN A 48 16.46 -4.15 0.67
N ALA A 49 15.94 -3.69 -0.47
CA ALA A 49 16.71 -3.00 -1.51
C ALA A 49 17.00 -1.53 -1.18
N LEU A 50 16.42 -0.99 -0.10
CA LEU A 50 16.74 0.36 0.36
C LEU A 50 18.18 0.41 0.89
N PRO A 51 18.89 1.54 0.74
CA PRO A 51 20.21 1.71 1.34
C PRO A 51 20.19 1.42 2.84
N LEU A 52 21.26 0.85 3.38
CA LEU A 52 21.33 0.52 4.81
C LEU A 52 21.21 1.76 5.70
N GLU A 53 21.57 2.94 5.21
CA GLU A 53 21.40 4.20 5.93
C GLU A 53 19.94 4.68 5.95
N TYR A 54 19.10 4.16 5.06
CA TYR A 54 17.67 4.49 4.93
C TYR A 54 16.77 3.68 5.85
N LEU A 55 17.28 2.71 6.60
CA LEU A 55 16.48 1.90 7.52
C LEU A 55 17.17 1.81 8.87
N LYS A 56 16.40 2.00 9.93
CA LYS A 56 16.88 1.77 11.29
C LYS A 56 17.02 0.26 11.54
N PRO A 57 17.94 -0.17 12.43
CA PRO A 57 18.03 -1.57 12.82
C PRO A 57 16.67 -2.12 13.28
N GLY A 58 16.24 -3.26 12.72
CA GLY A 58 14.94 -3.89 13.03
C GLY A 58 13.72 -3.21 12.37
N GLU A 59 13.91 -2.14 11.60
CA GLU A 59 12.81 -1.47 10.92
C GLU A 59 12.19 -2.39 9.85
N VAL A 60 12.99 -3.19 9.12
CA VAL A 60 12.48 -4.15 8.13
C VAL A 60 11.46 -5.11 8.72
N GLU A 61 11.80 -5.72 9.86
CA GLU A 61 11.00 -6.77 10.52
C GLU A 61 9.66 -6.24 11.04
N SER A 62 9.61 -4.96 11.42
CA SER A 62 8.40 -4.29 11.89
C SER A 62 7.60 -3.62 10.75
N LEU A 63 8.28 -3.12 9.73
CA LEU A 63 7.68 -2.37 8.62
C LEU A 63 6.89 -3.29 7.69
N VAL A 64 7.45 -4.43 7.31
CA VAL A 64 6.82 -5.33 6.33
C VAL A 64 5.45 -5.86 6.83
N PRO A 65 5.31 -6.42 8.04
CA PRO A 65 4.01 -6.89 8.55
C PRO A 65 2.98 -5.76 8.69
N LEU A 66 3.45 -4.59 9.12
CA LEU A 66 2.60 -3.42 9.34
C LEU A 66 2.06 -2.85 8.03
N TRP A 67 2.91 -2.75 7.00
CA TRP A 67 2.52 -2.32 5.67
C TRP A 67 1.63 -3.34 4.97
N LEU A 68 1.95 -4.64 5.09
CA LEU A 68 1.13 -5.71 4.53
C LEU A 68 -0.30 -5.69 5.12
N LYS A 69 -0.42 -5.51 6.43
CA LYS A 69 -1.73 -5.35 7.07
C LYS A 69 -2.49 -4.12 6.54
N ALA A 70 -1.82 -2.97 6.44
CA ALA A 70 -2.45 -1.74 5.94
C ALA A 70 -2.87 -1.86 4.47
N LEU A 71 -2.10 -2.58 3.64
CA LEU A 71 -2.46 -2.91 2.27
C LEU A 71 -3.72 -3.77 2.22
N GLY A 72 -3.85 -4.77 3.11
CA GLY A 72 -5.03 -5.64 3.18
C GLY A 72 -6.28 -4.87 3.59
N ASP A 73 -6.17 -4.06 4.65
CA ASP A 73 -7.28 -3.20 5.09
C ASP A 73 -7.68 -2.21 3.98
N ALA A 74 -6.72 -1.62 3.26
CA ALA A 74 -6.98 -0.70 2.16
C ALA A 74 -7.59 -1.39 0.93
N ALA A 75 -7.19 -2.64 0.63
CA ALA A 75 -7.77 -3.45 -0.43
C ALA A 75 -9.25 -3.74 -0.16
N CYS A 76 -9.59 -4.13 1.08
CA CYS A 76 -10.98 -4.34 1.49
C CYS A 76 -11.82 -3.06 1.30
N ASP A 77 -11.36 -1.93 1.83
CA ASP A 77 -12.04 -0.63 1.64
C ASP A 77 -12.31 -0.33 0.16
N TYR A 78 -11.32 -0.62 -0.70
CA TYR A 78 -11.42 -0.38 -2.14
C TYR A 78 -12.47 -1.28 -2.78
N LEU A 79 -12.45 -2.57 -2.47
CA LEU A 79 -13.39 -3.54 -3.05
C LEU A 79 -14.82 -3.28 -2.59
N GLU A 80 -15.03 -2.94 -1.31
CA GLU A 80 -16.33 -2.55 -0.77
C GLU A 80 -16.88 -1.28 -1.46
N SER A 81 -16.01 -0.30 -1.72
CA SER A 81 -16.40 0.91 -2.46
C SER A 81 -16.81 0.64 -3.90
N LYS A 82 -16.40 -0.50 -4.48
CA LYS A 82 -16.77 -0.94 -5.84
C LYS A 82 -17.98 -1.85 -5.88
N SER A 83 -18.28 -2.60 -4.82
CA SER A 83 -19.47 -3.43 -4.74
C SER A 83 -20.75 -2.65 -4.43
N CYS A 84 -20.62 -1.48 -3.76
CA CYS A 84 -21.78 -0.74 -3.25
C CYS A 84 -22.25 0.44 -4.12
N ASP A 85 -21.55 0.80 -5.22
CA ASP A 85 -21.86 2.00 -5.99
C ASP A 85 -21.55 1.84 -7.50
N GLU A 86 -22.56 1.47 -8.31
CA GLU A 86 -22.49 1.58 -9.78
C GLU A 86 -22.70 3.04 -10.27
N VAL A 87 -23.10 3.98 -9.40
CA VAL A 87 -23.61 5.30 -9.84
C VAL A 87 -22.69 6.50 -9.54
N LYS A 88 -21.63 6.36 -8.74
CA LYS A 88 -20.67 7.46 -8.51
C LYS A 88 -19.22 7.03 -8.67
N ALA A 89 -18.86 6.71 -9.91
CA ALA A 89 -17.50 6.84 -10.38
C ALA A 89 -17.05 8.29 -10.12
N ASN A 90 -16.19 8.53 -9.13
CA ASN A 90 -14.97 9.33 -9.34
C ASN A 90 -14.05 9.55 -8.12
N TYR A 91 -14.38 9.15 -6.87
CA TYR A 91 -13.50 9.57 -5.74
C TYR A 91 -13.25 8.55 -4.60
N GLY A 92 -13.49 7.25 -4.78
CA GLY A 92 -13.43 6.24 -3.68
C GLY A 92 -12.03 5.79 -3.20
N HIS A 93 -10.93 6.36 -3.69
CA HIS A 93 -9.59 5.93 -3.27
C HIS A 93 -9.18 6.60 -1.97
N MET A 94 -8.59 5.85 -1.03
CA MET A 94 -8.14 6.38 0.27
C MET A 94 -9.24 6.93 1.20
N GLN A 95 -10.53 6.72 0.91
CA GLN A 95 -11.63 7.22 1.74
C GLN A 95 -12.03 6.28 2.89
N GLY A 96 -11.69 5.01 2.82
CA GLY A 96 -11.91 4.06 3.92
C GLY A 96 -10.86 4.16 5.03
N LYS A 97 -11.07 3.41 6.12
CA LYS A 97 -10.19 3.45 7.30
C LYS A 97 -8.80 2.89 6.96
N GLY A 98 -8.73 1.76 6.28
CA GLY A 98 -7.50 1.13 5.80
C GLY A 98 -6.74 2.02 4.82
N GLY A 99 -7.42 2.61 3.84
CA GLY A 99 -6.82 3.57 2.90
C GLY A 99 -6.18 4.77 3.61
N ARG A 100 -6.88 5.37 4.59
CA ARG A 100 -6.30 6.47 5.40
C ARG A 100 -5.08 6.04 6.21
N VAL A 101 -5.08 4.82 6.75
CA VAL A 101 -3.93 4.25 7.47
C VAL A 101 -2.75 4.05 6.52
N LEU A 102 -2.96 3.43 5.36
CA LEU A 102 -1.92 3.24 4.34
C LEU A 102 -1.29 4.58 3.91
N LYS A 103 -2.10 5.60 3.63
CA LYS A 103 -1.61 6.94 3.28
C LYS A 103 -0.82 7.61 4.42
N ARG A 104 -1.19 7.34 5.69
CA ARG A 104 -0.43 7.83 6.85
C ARG A 104 0.94 7.15 6.92
N LEU A 105 0.99 5.83 6.76
CA LEU A 105 2.24 5.07 6.84
C LEU A 105 3.24 5.46 5.74
N VAL A 106 2.77 5.59 4.49
CA VAL A 106 3.63 6.04 3.38
C VAL A 106 4.21 7.44 3.67
N ARG A 107 3.42 8.31 4.29
CA ARG A 107 3.86 9.66 4.67
C ARG A 107 4.86 9.64 5.82
N GLU A 108 4.56 8.91 6.89
CA GLU A 108 5.44 8.77 8.07
C GLU A 108 6.79 8.19 7.67
N PHE A 109 6.79 7.20 6.78
CA PHE A 109 8.00 6.65 6.20
C PHE A 109 8.78 7.69 5.37
N ALA A 110 8.11 8.40 4.46
CA ALA A 110 8.75 9.43 3.64
C ALA A 110 9.28 10.64 4.46
N ASP A 111 8.61 10.97 5.58
CA ASP A 111 9.01 12.05 6.48
C ASP A 111 10.16 11.61 7.43
N GLY A 112 10.13 10.36 7.91
CA GLY A 112 11.14 9.79 8.80
C GLY A 112 12.51 9.60 8.14
N HIS A 113 12.52 9.38 6.83
CA HIS A 113 13.74 9.14 6.02
C HIS A 113 14.21 10.38 5.25
N ARG A 114 13.71 11.56 5.63
CA ARG A 114 14.00 12.85 4.98
C ARG A 114 15.42 13.38 5.23
N ASN A 115 16.13 12.86 6.23
CA ASN A 115 17.43 13.38 6.69
C ASN A 115 18.63 12.50 6.32
N VAL A 116 18.47 11.48 5.47
CA VAL A 116 19.58 10.63 4.98
C VAL A 116 20.17 11.21 3.68
N THR A 117 20.28 12.54 3.60
CA THR A 117 20.89 13.25 2.45
C THR A 117 22.09 14.04 2.92
#